data_AF-A0A351TNU3-F1
#
_entry.id   AF-A0A351TNU3-F1
#
_cell.length_a   1.000
_cell.length_b   1.000
_cell.length_c   1.000
_cell.angle_alpha   90.00
_cell.angle_beta   90.00
_cell.angle_gamma   90.00
#
_symmetry.space_group_name_H-M   'P 1'
#
loop_
_entity.id
_entity.type
_entity.pdbx_description
1 polymer ?
#
loop_
_entity_poly.entity_id
_entity_poly.type
_entity_poly.pdbx_seq_one_letter_code
_entity_poly.pdbx_strand_id
1 'polypeptide(L)'
;MRIRGVAEDETWLCAMAAVLIRNGEMGYGDLEGEPAWESLRQDFISGTPDWERLPDGCVEIRRDVKEAWRMMPPDRIQGAEEMYRELTEAEIMKLGLERRSLVWSVMEVGAGNEFGTFFLPGIGDRLGLEKCDGFMEMMRGTCGGEVNAGVFVYRSGAGDAGKPDRRELDTIKRHEKEIERRYGTDEIMSDFFGFRYFRKQ
;
A
#
# COMPACT_ATOMS: atom_id res chain seq x y z
N MET A 1 4.45 21.99 19.59
CA MET A 1 4.69 20.72 18.87
C MET A 1 5.97 20.83 18.06
N ARG A 2 6.96 19.95 18.27
CA ARG A 2 8.23 19.92 17.52
C ARG A 2 8.23 18.68 16.61
N ILE A 3 8.23 18.86 15.29
CA ILE A 3 8.32 17.75 14.35
C ILE A 3 9.70 17.09 14.49
N ARG A 4 9.75 15.77 14.70
CA ARG A 4 10.99 14.99 14.87
C ARG A 4 11.38 14.22 13.62
N GLY A 5 10.46 14.07 12.67
CA GLY A 5 10.71 13.45 11.39
C GLY A 5 9.53 13.63 10.45
N VAL A 6 9.76 13.40 9.17
CA VAL A 6 8.72 13.43 8.14
C VAL A 6 8.88 12.17 7.31
N ALA A 7 7.78 11.55 6.90
CA ALA A 7 7.76 10.32 6.11
C ALA A 7 6.97 10.52 4.81
N GLU A 8 7.33 9.75 3.78
CA GLU A 8 6.64 9.76 2.49
C GLU A 8 5.40 8.85 2.47
N ASP A 9 5.37 7.84 3.35
CA ASP A 9 4.27 6.91 3.54
C ASP A 9 4.11 6.48 5.01
N GLU A 10 3.02 5.76 5.31
CA GLU A 10 2.67 5.29 6.65
C GLU A 10 3.63 4.21 7.20
N THR A 11 4.24 3.39 6.34
CA THR A 11 5.18 2.35 6.76
C THR A 11 6.48 2.98 7.26
N TRP A 12 7.00 3.98 6.54
CA TRP A 12 8.10 4.80 7.00
C TRP A 12 7.75 5.60 8.24
N LEU A 13 6.54 6.15 8.32
CA LEU A 13 6.09 6.87 9.51
C LEU A 13 6.14 5.96 10.75
N CYS A 14 5.57 4.75 10.63
CA CYS A 14 5.57 3.75 11.69
C CYS A 14 7.01 3.34 12.07
N ALA A 15 7.87 3.13 11.08
CA ALA A 15 9.27 2.76 11.30
C ALA A 15 10.07 3.85 12.04
N MET A 16 9.87 5.12 11.68
CA MET A 16 10.50 6.25 12.36
C MET A 16 9.97 6.41 13.79
N ALA A 17 8.65 6.26 13.98
CA ALA A 17 8.04 6.28 15.31
C ALA A 17 8.57 5.14 16.19
N ALA A 18 8.73 3.93 15.63
CA ALA A 18 9.29 2.78 16.33
C ALA A 18 10.69 3.05 16.88
N VAL A 19 11.57 3.65 16.08
CA VAL A 19 12.93 4.01 16.52
C VAL A 19 12.89 5.02 17.66
N LEU A 20 12.06 6.07 17.55
CA LEU A 20 11.94 7.08 18.59
C LEU A 20 11.35 6.49 19.89
N ILE A 21 10.37 5.58 19.78
CA ILE A 21 9.80 4.85 20.92
C ILE A 21 10.84 3.96 21.61
N ARG A 22 11.58 3.16 20.83
CA ARG A 22 12.61 2.26 21.38
C ARG A 22 13.79 3.01 22.02
N ASN A 23 14.06 4.23 21.57
CA ASN A 23 15.06 5.11 22.18
C ASN A 23 14.52 5.90 23.39
N GLY A 24 13.26 5.73 23.78
CA GLY A 24 12.63 6.44 24.90
C GLY A 24 12.37 7.91 24.62
N GLU A 25 12.32 8.31 23.36
CA GLU A 25 12.12 9.71 22.94
C GLU A 25 10.65 10.04 22.64
N MET A 26 9.80 9.01 22.57
CA MET A 26 8.37 9.11 22.28
C MET A 26 7.63 7.94 22.93
N GLY A 27 6.36 8.15 23.28
CA GLY A 27 5.44 7.10 23.72
C GLY A 27 4.37 6.79 22.68
N TYR A 28 3.42 5.92 23.02
CA TYR A 28 2.22 5.65 22.23
C TYR A 28 0.98 5.53 23.13
N GLY A 29 0.24 6.62 23.27
CA GLY A 29 -0.74 6.85 24.32
C GLY A 29 -0.02 6.99 25.66
N ASP A 30 -0.51 6.27 26.68
CA ASP A 30 0.10 6.22 28.01
C ASP A 30 1.23 5.18 28.12
N LEU A 31 1.65 4.58 27.00
CA LEU A 31 2.69 3.55 26.96
C LEU A 31 4.04 4.15 26.56
N GLU A 32 5.13 3.56 27.07
CA GLU A 32 6.52 3.87 26.69
C GLU A 32 7.31 2.60 26.37
N GLY A 33 8.41 2.74 25.62
CA GLY A 33 9.34 1.63 25.34
C GLY A 33 8.72 0.47 24.57
N GLU A 34 9.08 -0.77 24.93
CA GLU A 34 8.64 -1.98 24.21
C GLU A 34 7.10 -2.15 24.19
N PRO A 35 6.36 -1.92 25.29
CA PRO A 35 4.89 -1.92 25.25
C PRO A 35 4.28 -0.91 24.28
N ALA A 36 4.84 0.29 24.18
CA ALA A 36 4.39 1.31 23.23
C ALA A 36 4.64 0.87 21.79
N TRP A 37 5.83 0.31 21.53
CA TRP A 37 6.18 -0.20 20.22
C TRP A 37 5.23 -1.32 19.80
N GLU A 38 5.01 -2.33 20.66
CA GLU A 38 4.15 -3.45 20.29
C GLU A 38 2.70 -3.00 20.07
N SER A 39 2.20 -2.03 20.84
CA SER A 39 0.88 -1.43 20.59
C SER A 39 0.81 -0.72 19.23
N LEU A 40 1.78 0.14 18.90
CA LEU A 40 1.84 0.82 17.61
C LEU A 40 1.95 -0.18 16.45
N ARG A 41 2.81 -1.18 16.61
CA ARG A 41 3.03 -2.24 15.62
C ARG A 41 1.75 -3.01 15.35
N GLN A 42 0.99 -3.38 16.39
CA GLN A 42 -0.30 -4.06 16.23
C GLN A 42 -1.34 -3.17 15.55
N ASP A 43 -1.42 -1.89 15.92
CA ASP A 43 -2.37 -0.95 15.31
C ASP A 43 -2.04 -0.73 13.82
N PHE A 44 -0.75 -0.56 13.49
CA PHE A 44 -0.26 -0.53 12.11
C PHE A 44 -0.58 -1.83 11.35
N ILE A 45 -0.30 -2.98 11.96
CA ILE A 45 -0.57 -4.30 11.40
C ILE A 45 -2.07 -4.51 11.14
N SER A 46 -2.93 -4.00 12.01
CA SER A 46 -4.39 -4.10 11.86
C SER A 46 -4.96 -3.16 10.79
N GLY A 47 -4.13 -2.28 10.23
CA GLY A 47 -4.49 -1.30 9.21
C GLY A 47 -5.17 -0.05 9.76
N THR A 48 -5.07 0.20 11.06
CA THR A 48 -5.64 1.39 11.72
C THR A 48 -4.67 1.94 12.78
N PRO A 49 -3.44 2.35 12.40
CA PRO A 49 -2.56 3.06 13.32
C PRO A 49 -3.23 4.35 13.79
N ASP A 50 -3.45 4.47 15.09
CA ASP A 50 -3.99 5.70 15.69
C ASP A 50 -2.85 6.68 15.94
N TRP A 51 -2.60 7.54 14.96
CA TRP A 51 -1.53 8.53 15.02
C TRP A 51 -1.78 9.63 16.07
N GLU A 52 -3.02 9.83 16.52
CA GLU A 52 -3.35 10.82 17.56
C GLU A 52 -2.78 10.41 18.93
N ARG A 53 -2.48 9.11 19.10
CA ARG A 53 -1.85 8.58 20.30
C ARG A 53 -0.37 8.92 20.43
N LEU A 54 0.31 9.47 19.41
CA LEU A 54 1.72 9.84 19.53
C LEU A 54 1.86 11.17 20.33
N PRO A 55 2.31 11.15 21.60
CA PRO A 55 2.25 12.31 22.48
C PRO A 55 3.51 13.17 22.32
N ASP A 56 3.39 14.29 21.59
CA ASP A 56 4.44 15.27 21.31
C ASP A 56 5.74 14.74 20.64
N GLY A 57 6.33 15.52 19.73
CA GLY A 57 7.50 15.04 18.96
C GLY A 57 7.13 14.28 17.69
N CYS A 58 6.00 14.63 17.08
CA CYS A 58 5.38 13.90 15.98
C CYS A 58 6.31 13.66 14.78
N VAL A 59 6.07 12.52 14.14
CA VAL A 59 6.41 12.28 12.75
C VAL A 59 5.19 12.61 11.90
N GLU A 60 5.37 13.25 10.75
CA GLU A 60 4.26 13.64 9.86
C GLU A 60 4.42 13.01 8.47
N ILE A 61 3.31 12.67 7.81
CA ILE A 61 3.33 12.22 6.42
C ILE A 61 3.26 13.43 5.51
N ARG A 62 4.27 13.60 4.66
CA ARG A 62 4.28 14.63 3.61
C ARG A 62 4.66 14.03 2.27
N ARG A 63 3.65 13.88 1.41
CA ARG A 63 3.80 13.33 0.05
C ARG A 63 4.62 14.25 -0.88
N ASP A 64 4.81 15.52 -0.51
CA ASP A 64 5.60 16.49 -1.28
C ASP A 64 7.09 16.50 -0.90
N VAL A 65 7.49 15.76 0.13
CA VAL A 65 8.89 15.65 0.57
C VAL A 65 9.41 14.26 0.24
N LYS A 66 10.20 14.16 -0.83
CA LYS A 66 10.95 12.93 -1.12
C LYS A 66 12.08 12.76 -0.10
N GLU A 67 12.28 11.53 0.37
CA GLU A 67 13.37 11.18 1.32
C GLU A 67 13.30 11.94 2.66
N ALA A 68 12.10 12.30 3.09
CA ALA A 68 11.86 13.12 4.28
C ALA A 68 12.43 12.52 5.59
N TRP A 69 12.61 11.19 5.60
CA TRP A 69 13.26 10.43 6.68
C TRP A 69 14.73 10.83 6.91
N ARG A 70 15.38 11.49 5.94
CA ARG A 70 16.76 12.01 6.03
C ARG A 70 16.95 13.14 7.04
N MET A 71 15.88 13.69 7.62
CA MET A 71 15.99 14.68 8.70
C MET A 71 16.37 14.07 10.06
N MET A 72 16.32 12.74 10.18
CA MET A 72 16.79 12.05 11.38
C MET A 72 18.31 11.94 11.43
N PRO A 73 18.90 11.85 12.64
CA PRO A 73 20.29 11.41 12.82
C PRO A 73 20.57 10.07 12.09
N PRO A 74 21.77 9.86 11.51
CA PRO A 74 22.09 8.67 10.72
C PRO A 74 21.86 7.33 11.43
N ASP A 75 22.14 7.25 12.73
CA ASP A 75 21.89 6.08 13.57
C ASP A 75 20.39 5.72 13.64
N ARG A 76 19.52 6.73 13.65
CA ARG A 76 18.07 6.54 13.64
C ARG A 76 17.53 6.17 12.26
N ILE A 77 18.17 6.67 11.21
CA ILE A 77 17.83 6.28 9.82
C ILE A 77 18.06 4.78 9.66
N GLN A 78 19.23 4.28 10.06
CA GLN A 78 19.53 2.85 9.98
C GLN A 78 18.51 2.02 10.79
N GLY A 79 18.21 2.44 12.03
CA GLY A 79 17.19 1.79 12.83
C GLY A 79 15.82 1.78 12.14
N ALA A 80 15.44 2.87 11.46
CA ALA A 80 14.15 2.97 10.79
C ALA A 80 14.11 2.12 9.51
N GLU A 81 15.22 2.00 8.77
CA GLU A 81 15.32 1.07 7.65
C GLU A 81 15.16 -0.40 8.08
N GLU A 82 15.68 -0.75 9.27
CA GLU A 82 15.48 -2.07 9.86
C GLU A 82 14.01 -2.28 10.27
N MET A 83 13.40 -1.30 10.96
CA MET A 83 11.98 -1.37 11.32
C MET A 83 11.07 -1.41 10.10
N TYR A 84 11.37 -0.63 9.05
CA TYR A 84 10.61 -0.61 7.81
C TYR A 84 10.62 -1.99 7.15
N ARG A 85 11.78 -2.65 7.11
CA ARG A 85 11.90 -4.02 6.59
C ARG A 85 11.09 -5.01 7.42
N GLU A 86 11.17 -4.94 8.75
CA GLU A 86 10.39 -5.80 9.66
C GLU A 86 8.87 -5.62 9.46
N LEU A 87 8.40 -4.37 9.38
CA LEU A 87 6.99 -4.03 9.17
C LEU A 87 6.50 -4.48 7.80
N THR A 88 7.30 -4.24 6.75
CA THR A 88 7.01 -4.70 5.40
C THR A 88 6.88 -6.22 5.36
N GLU A 89 7.80 -6.94 6.01
CA GLU A 89 7.74 -8.39 6.11
C GLU A 89 6.48 -8.87 6.84
N ALA A 90 6.12 -8.21 7.95
CA ALA A 90 4.92 -8.52 8.71
C ALA A 90 3.61 -8.25 7.92
N GLU A 91 3.56 -7.20 7.11
CA GLU A 91 2.43 -6.93 6.21
C GLU A 91 2.30 -8.01 5.13
N ILE A 92 3.40 -8.38 4.48
CA ILE A 92 3.42 -9.40 3.43
C ILE A 92 3.05 -10.78 3.99
N MET A 93 3.56 -11.16 5.17
CA MET A 93 3.26 -12.48 5.77
C MET A 93 1.75 -12.72 5.98
N LYS A 94 0.97 -11.67 6.24
CA LYS A 94 -0.49 -11.79 6.41
C LYS A 94 -1.24 -12.21 5.15
N LEU A 95 -0.65 -11.95 3.98
CA LEU A 95 -1.22 -12.41 2.71
C LEU A 95 -1.29 -13.94 2.65
N GLY A 96 -0.51 -14.64 3.50
CA GLY A 96 -0.54 -16.09 3.63
C GLY A 96 0.00 -16.82 2.40
N LEU A 97 0.88 -16.17 1.63
CA LEU A 97 1.33 -16.62 0.31
C LEU A 97 2.08 -17.97 0.32
N GLU A 98 2.50 -18.45 1.49
CA GLU A 98 3.08 -19.80 1.66
C GLU A 98 2.04 -20.93 1.59
N ARG A 99 0.76 -20.61 1.80
CA ARG A 99 -0.34 -21.59 1.91
C ARG A 99 -1.46 -21.38 0.91
N ARG A 100 -1.58 -20.17 0.37
CA ARG A 100 -2.56 -19.80 -0.66
C ARG A 100 -1.91 -18.92 -1.71
N SER A 101 -2.53 -18.85 -2.88
CA SER A 101 -2.10 -17.96 -3.94
C SER A 101 -3.15 -16.89 -4.17
N LEU A 102 -2.70 -15.67 -4.46
CA LEU A 102 -3.56 -14.54 -4.77
C LEU A 102 -3.45 -14.22 -6.25
N VAL A 103 -4.62 -14.02 -6.88
CA VAL A 103 -4.73 -13.58 -8.27
C VAL A 103 -5.25 -12.16 -8.29
N TRP A 104 -4.54 -11.27 -8.95
CA TRP A 104 -4.95 -9.89 -9.19
C TRP A 104 -4.67 -9.50 -10.63
N SER A 105 -5.17 -8.34 -11.04
CA SER A 105 -4.88 -7.79 -12.34
C SER A 105 -4.43 -6.35 -12.24
N VAL A 106 -3.54 -5.98 -13.14
CA VAL A 106 -3.16 -4.60 -13.43
C VAL A 106 -3.82 -4.25 -14.76
N MET A 107 -4.66 -3.22 -14.73
CA MET A 107 -5.35 -2.71 -15.90
C MET A 107 -4.76 -1.37 -16.31
N GLU A 108 -4.19 -1.32 -17.50
CA GLU A 108 -3.72 -0.09 -18.14
C GLU A 108 -4.84 0.44 -19.02
N VAL A 109 -5.37 1.60 -18.68
CA VAL A 109 -6.59 2.12 -19.29
C VAL A 109 -6.32 3.47 -19.94
N GLY A 110 -6.67 3.58 -21.21
CA GLY A 110 -6.70 4.83 -21.96
C GLY A 110 -8.13 5.27 -22.25
N ALA A 111 -8.43 6.54 -21.99
CA ALA A 111 -9.72 7.17 -22.29
C ALA A 111 -9.51 8.58 -22.85
N GLY A 112 -9.50 8.71 -24.17
CA GLY A 112 -9.12 9.97 -24.82
C GLY A 112 -7.65 10.32 -24.54
N ASN A 113 -7.42 11.44 -23.84
CA ASN A 113 -6.07 11.88 -23.43
C ASN A 113 -5.69 11.43 -22.01
N GLU A 114 -6.60 10.77 -21.30
CA GLU A 114 -6.35 10.26 -19.94
C GLU A 114 -5.77 8.85 -20.02
N PHE A 115 -4.80 8.58 -19.14
CA PHE A 115 -4.22 7.25 -18.95
C PHE A 115 -4.13 6.94 -17.45
N GLY A 116 -4.51 5.72 -17.07
CA GLY A 116 -4.47 5.29 -15.67
C GLY A 116 -4.16 3.80 -15.55
N THR A 117 -3.49 3.45 -14.46
CA THR A 117 -3.19 2.06 -14.09
C THR A 117 -3.98 1.69 -12.83
N PHE A 118 -4.77 0.63 -12.91
CA PHE A 118 -5.68 0.22 -11.85
C PHE A 118 -5.43 -1.22 -11.43
N PHE A 119 -5.27 -1.44 -10.12
CA PHE A 119 -5.15 -2.78 -9.55
C PHE A 119 -6.55 -3.29 -9.21
N LEU A 120 -6.90 -4.50 -9.64
CA LEU A 120 -8.19 -5.14 -9.38
C LEU A 120 -8.01 -6.55 -8.81
N PRO A 121 -8.93 -7.01 -7.95
CA PRO A 121 -8.88 -8.35 -7.41
C PRO A 121 -9.36 -9.39 -8.43
N GLY A 122 -8.56 -10.44 -8.65
CA GLY A 122 -8.80 -11.47 -9.65
C GLY A 122 -8.55 -11.01 -11.09
N ILE A 123 -9.18 -11.73 -12.04
CA ILE A 123 -9.17 -11.38 -13.45
C ILE A 123 -9.95 -10.07 -13.65
N GLY A 124 -9.26 -9.06 -14.17
CA GLY A 124 -9.82 -7.74 -14.42
C GLY A 124 -10.83 -7.77 -15.56
N ASP A 125 -11.96 -7.10 -15.34
CA ASP A 125 -13.00 -6.92 -16.34
C ASP A 125 -13.60 -5.51 -16.21
N ARG A 126 -14.50 -5.18 -17.13
CA ARG A 126 -15.20 -3.88 -17.12
C ARG A 126 -15.93 -3.62 -15.80
N LEU A 127 -16.58 -4.62 -15.22
CA LEU A 127 -17.39 -4.45 -14.01
C LEU A 127 -16.52 -4.15 -12.80
N GLY A 128 -15.34 -4.78 -12.70
CA GLY A 128 -14.32 -4.48 -11.70
C GLY A 128 -13.78 -3.07 -11.89
N LEU A 129 -13.47 -2.68 -13.13
CA LEU A 129 -12.95 -1.36 -13.44
C LEU A 129 -13.94 -0.25 -13.10
N GLU A 130 -15.22 -0.39 -13.46
CA GLU A 130 -16.28 0.58 -13.13
C GLU A 130 -16.61 0.65 -11.62
N LYS A 131 -16.12 -0.30 -10.80
CA LYS A 131 -16.18 -0.25 -9.33
C LYS A 131 -14.92 0.32 -8.68
N CYS A 132 -13.87 0.58 -9.46
CA CYS A 132 -12.63 1.15 -8.94
C CYS A 132 -12.80 2.66 -8.75
N ASP A 133 -12.62 3.13 -7.51
CA ASP A 133 -12.71 4.56 -7.16
C ASP A 133 -11.78 5.42 -8.02
N GLY A 134 -10.56 4.95 -8.28
CA GLY A 134 -9.57 5.65 -9.11
C GLY A 134 -10.00 5.77 -10.58
N PHE A 135 -10.61 4.73 -11.14
CA PHE A 135 -11.14 4.79 -12.51
C PHE A 135 -12.32 5.77 -12.58
N MET A 136 -13.22 5.72 -11.59
CA MET A 136 -14.35 6.65 -11.52
C MET A 136 -13.90 8.10 -11.34
N GLU A 137 -12.79 8.34 -10.65
CA GLU A 137 -12.16 9.65 -10.56
C GLU A 137 -11.56 10.10 -11.89
N MET A 138 -10.81 9.24 -12.58
CA MET A 138 -10.30 9.51 -13.93
C MET A 138 -11.44 9.88 -14.90
N MET A 139 -12.60 9.23 -14.78
CA MET A 139 -13.77 9.49 -15.63
C MET A 139 -14.68 10.61 -15.12
N ARG A 140 -14.36 11.30 -14.01
CA ARG A 140 -15.24 12.28 -13.34
C ARG A 140 -15.66 13.44 -14.24
N GLY A 141 -14.84 13.81 -15.23
CA GLY A 141 -15.11 14.86 -16.22
C GLY A 141 -15.63 14.35 -17.58
N THR A 142 -15.69 13.03 -17.78
CA THR A 142 -15.96 12.44 -19.10
C THR A 142 -17.45 12.14 -19.26
N CYS A 143 -18.10 12.81 -20.22
CA CYS A 143 -19.54 12.62 -20.52
C CYS A 143 -19.82 11.47 -21.50
N GLY A 144 -18.77 10.90 -22.10
CA GLY A 144 -18.84 9.80 -23.03
C GLY A 144 -17.53 9.64 -23.78
N GLY A 145 -17.09 8.40 -24.00
CA GLY A 145 -15.82 8.14 -24.65
C GLY A 145 -15.57 6.65 -24.88
N GLU A 146 -14.65 6.36 -25.80
CA GLU A 146 -14.08 5.03 -25.93
C GLU A 146 -13.01 4.85 -24.86
N VAL A 147 -13.09 3.72 -24.15
CA VAL A 147 -12.16 3.29 -23.14
C VAL A 147 -11.49 2.03 -23.66
N ASN A 148 -10.18 2.03 -23.68
CA ASN A 148 -9.35 0.88 -24.06
C ASN A 148 -8.59 0.40 -22.83
N ALA A 149 -8.65 -0.89 -22.54
CA ALA A 149 -8.03 -1.48 -21.37
C ALA A 149 -7.13 -2.66 -21.77
N GLY A 150 -5.85 -2.56 -21.49
CA GLY A 150 -4.95 -3.71 -21.39
C GLY A 150 -5.13 -4.36 -20.02
N VAL A 151 -5.24 -5.69 -19.98
CA VAL A 151 -5.43 -6.47 -18.76
C VAL A 151 -4.24 -7.41 -18.61
N PHE A 152 -3.52 -7.29 -17.51
CA PHE A 152 -2.44 -8.20 -17.15
C PHE A 152 -2.80 -8.86 -15.83
N VAL A 153 -2.90 -10.19 -15.81
CA VAL A 153 -3.33 -10.96 -14.64
C VAL A 153 -2.13 -11.69 -14.07
N TYR A 154 -1.93 -11.46 -12.78
CA TYR A 154 -0.80 -11.95 -12.02
C TYR A 154 -1.26 -12.92 -10.94
N ARG A 155 -0.37 -13.86 -10.61
CA ARG A 155 -0.53 -14.77 -9.48
C ARG A 155 0.75 -14.82 -8.68
N SER A 156 0.63 -14.73 -7.36
CA SER A 156 1.74 -14.98 -6.42
C SER A 156 1.30 -15.90 -5.28
N GLY A 157 2.24 -16.69 -4.76
CA GLY A 157 2.03 -17.64 -3.67
C GLY A 157 1.75 -19.08 -4.10
N ALA A 158 1.59 -19.96 -3.13
CA ALA A 158 1.44 -21.41 -3.30
C ALA A 158 0.01 -21.90 -3.02
N GLY A 159 -0.38 -23.10 -3.46
CA GLY A 159 -1.69 -23.67 -3.14
C GLY A 159 -2.86 -22.99 -3.87
N ASP A 160 -4.05 -23.03 -3.26
CA ASP A 160 -5.30 -22.65 -3.92
C ASP A 160 -5.36 -21.16 -4.28
N ALA A 161 -5.96 -20.85 -5.42
CA ALA A 161 -6.07 -19.50 -5.94
C ALA A 161 -7.31 -18.78 -5.39
N GLY A 162 -7.09 -17.64 -4.73
CA GLY A 162 -8.12 -16.72 -4.29
C GLY A 162 -7.96 -15.33 -4.92
N LYS A 163 -8.96 -14.47 -4.71
CA LYS A 163 -8.87 -13.04 -5.03
C LYS A 163 -8.48 -12.28 -3.76
N PRO A 164 -7.57 -11.30 -3.82
CA PRO A 164 -7.28 -10.47 -2.67
C PRO A 164 -8.50 -9.63 -2.30
N ASP A 165 -8.69 -9.38 -1.01
CA ASP A 165 -9.58 -8.30 -0.57
C ASP A 165 -8.92 -6.91 -0.81
N ARG A 166 -9.61 -5.83 -0.43
CA ARG A 166 -9.10 -4.46 -0.62
C ARG A 166 -7.78 -4.22 0.11
N ARG A 167 -7.65 -4.69 1.35
CA ARG A 167 -6.43 -4.50 2.17
C ARG A 167 -5.28 -5.32 1.60
N GLU A 168 -5.56 -6.55 1.23
CA GLU A 168 -4.57 -7.44 0.61
C GLU A 168 -4.09 -6.88 -0.73
N LEU A 169 -4.99 -6.33 -1.54
CA LEU A 169 -4.65 -5.68 -2.82
C LEU A 169 -3.81 -4.41 -2.61
N ASP A 170 -4.12 -3.60 -1.60
CA ASP A 170 -3.34 -2.42 -1.22
C ASP A 170 -1.93 -2.81 -0.73
N THR A 171 -1.79 -3.91 -0.01
CA THR A 171 -0.48 -4.48 0.38
C THR A 171 0.29 -4.99 -0.84
N ILE A 172 -0.36 -5.70 -1.77
CA ILE A 172 0.25 -6.14 -3.02
C ILE A 172 0.80 -4.95 -3.81
N LYS A 173 -0.01 -3.90 -3.99
CA LYS A 173 0.38 -2.69 -4.72
C LYS A 173 1.56 -1.97 -4.07
N ARG A 174 1.61 -1.90 -2.73
CA ARG A 174 2.70 -1.21 -2.01
C ARG A 174 4.01 -1.99 -2.05
N HIS A 175 3.95 -3.32 -1.99
CA HIS A 175 5.11 -4.19 -1.77
C HIS A 175 5.36 -5.20 -2.90
N GLU A 176 4.97 -4.84 -4.13
CA GLU A 176 5.04 -5.71 -5.31
C GLU A 176 6.43 -6.33 -5.52
N LYS A 177 7.49 -5.52 -5.40
CA LYS A 177 8.88 -5.98 -5.61
C LYS A 177 9.33 -6.99 -4.55
N GLU A 178 8.95 -6.75 -3.29
CA GLU A 178 9.26 -7.64 -2.17
C GLU A 178 8.50 -8.97 -2.30
N ILE A 179 7.24 -8.92 -2.72
CA ILE A 179 6.41 -10.10 -2.99
C ILE A 179 7.01 -10.92 -4.14
N GLU A 180 7.33 -10.27 -5.27
CA GLU A 180 8.01 -10.87 -6.42
C GLU A 180 9.27 -11.61 -6.00
N ARG A 181 10.15 -10.91 -5.27
CA ARG A 181 11.44 -11.46 -4.83
C ARG A 181 11.30 -12.69 -3.94
N ARG A 182 10.26 -12.77 -3.10
CA ARG A 182 10.12 -13.83 -2.09
C ARG A 182 9.23 -14.99 -2.53
N TYR A 183 8.15 -14.69 -3.24
CA TYR A 183 7.12 -15.67 -3.58
C TYR A 183 7.01 -15.92 -5.09
N GLY A 184 7.67 -15.10 -5.91
CA GLY A 184 7.48 -15.06 -7.36
C GLY A 184 6.12 -14.50 -7.74
N THR A 185 6.03 -13.87 -8.89
CA THR A 185 4.76 -13.50 -9.51
C THR A 185 4.77 -13.95 -10.96
N ASP A 186 3.83 -14.83 -11.29
CA ASP A 186 3.61 -15.28 -12.65
C ASP A 186 2.56 -14.38 -13.31
N GLU A 187 2.86 -13.86 -14.50
CA GLU A 187 1.80 -13.40 -15.41
C GLU A 187 1.10 -14.64 -15.98
N ILE A 188 -0.17 -14.82 -15.62
CA ILE A 188 -0.95 -16.01 -16.00
C ILE A 188 -1.89 -15.74 -17.18
N MET A 189 -2.18 -14.47 -17.48
CA MET A 189 -3.00 -14.08 -18.62
C MET A 189 -2.75 -12.61 -18.96
N SER A 190 -2.74 -12.29 -20.25
CA SER A 190 -2.89 -10.92 -20.73
C SER A 190 -3.95 -10.86 -21.83
N ASP A 191 -4.72 -9.77 -21.83
CA ASP A 191 -5.81 -9.54 -22.78
C ASP A 191 -6.02 -8.03 -23.01
N PHE A 192 -6.88 -7.68 -23.96
CA PHE A 192 -7.25 -6.31 -24.26
C PHE A 192 -8.74 -6.22 -24.60
N PHE A 193 -9.42 -5.21 -24.06
CA PHE A 193 -10.79 -4.90 -24.45
C PHE A 193 -11.08 -3.41 -24.56
N GLY A 194 -11.95 -3.06 -25.50
CA GLY A 194 -12.47 -1.71 -25.69
C GLY A 194 -13.96 -1.65 -25.36
N PHE A 195 -14.41 -0.56 -24.75
CA PHE A 195 -15.84 -0.32 -24.51
C PHE A 195 -16.18 1.16 -24.50
N ARG A 196 -17.45 1.46 -24.73
CA ARG A 196 -17.98 2.81 -24.64
C ARG A 196 -18.44 3.09 -23.21
N TYR A 197 -17.84 4.08 -22.58
CA TYR A 197 -18.25 4.57 -21.27
C TYR A 197 -19.31 5.65 -21.43
N PHE A 198 -20.36 5.54 -20.63
CA PHE A 198 -21.40 6.55 -20.50
C PHE A 198 -21.72 6.70 -19.03
N ARG A 199 -21.54 7.91 -18.49
CA ARG A 199 -21.98 8.19 -17.13
C ARG A 199 -23.49 8.27 -17.13
N LYS A 200 -24.16 7.39 -16.37
CA LYS A 200 -25.60 7.52 -16.12
C LYS A 200 -25.82 8.84 -15.37
N GLN A 201 -26.66 9.72 -15.94
CA GLN A 201 -27.14 10.94 -15.30
C GLN A 201 -28.03 10.59 -14.11
#